data_AF-A0A9Q3JKT0-F1
#
_entry.id   AF-A0A9Q3JKT0-F1
#
_cell.length_a   1.000
_cell.length_b   1.000
_cell.length_c   1.000
_cell.angle_alpha   90.00
_cell.angle_beta   90.00
_cell.angle_gamma   90.00
#
_symmetry.space_group_name_H-M   'P 1'
#
loop_
_entity.id
_entity.type
_entity.pdbx_description
1 polymer ?
#
loop_
_entity_poly.entity_id
_entity_poly.type
_entity_poly.pdbx_seq_one_letter_code
_entity_poly.pdbx_strand_id
1 'polypeptide(L)'
;MSQDRTMERIETCAWWPSWRKDVIEYCHSCDRCQKANKATGKIFGFMIHIQGPSTPWEVVHMDWVTALPPGGEKSYNACLVFVDRYSKTRIVLSCHKDYTAMDTALLIWNRVISHTGLFKNLINDRDPKLTSAVWNRLHKLLGTKLSFSTAYHPQTDGIGLAYKTSIHASTGKATAMLEKGWNPKLPVDTSKKDLVDIHPTASSFKLFLDKLRHHANQSMNDAFEYAKQKWDKSHKTPEFKVGDLILISTLNFNNIKGPKKLKYSFAGPVIIKALHGENAVQVEISRKLENKHPNFPVSLVKHYISSDKELFPLRNETPLEVPPLDQSEEKKLLKVLKERRLRGKIKENTWSDTEIHNMKMNGL
;
A
#
# COMPACT_ATOMS: atom_id res chain seq x y z
N MET A 1 2.94 -31.30 -9.14
CA MET A 1 1.74 -32.17 -9.04
C MET A 1 0.98 -31.80 -7.77
N SER A 2 -0.35 -31.94 -7.77
CA SER A 2 -1.16 -31.81 -6.54
C SER A 2 -0.99 -33.05 -5.66
N GLN A 3 -1.40 -32.95 -4.40
CA GLN A 3 -1.42 -34.06 -3.45
C GLN A 3 -2.20 -35.26 -4.01
N ASP A 4 -3.43 -35.03 -4.51
CA ASP A 4 -4.30 -36.09 -5.03
C ASP A 4 -3.66 -36.85 -6.21
N ARG A 5 -3.06 -36.13 -7.16
CA ARG A 5 -2.34 -36.74 -8.29
C ARG A 5 -1.10 -37.53 -7.85
N THR A 6 -0.49 -37.15 -6.73
CA THR A 6 0.66 -37.86 -6.17
C THR A 6 0.21 -39.15 -5.50
N MET A 7 -0.92 -39.11 -4.81
CA MET A 7 -1.56 -40.29 -4.22
C MET A 7 -1.96 -41.32 -5.28
N GLU A 8 -2.65 -40.89 -6.34
CA GLU A 8 -3.08 -41.76 -7.45
C GLU A 8 -1.89 -42.49 -8.10
N ARG A 9 -0.77 -41.80 -8.32
CA ARG A 9 0.44 -42.41 -8.89
C ARG A 9 1.06 -43.44 -7.96
N ILE A 10 1.16 -43.13 -6.66
CA ILE A 10 1.79 -44.04 -5.71
C ILE A 10 0.95 -45.29 -5.55
N GLU A 11 -0.38 -45.16 -5.52
CA GLU A 11 -1.30 -46.30 -5.49
C GLU A 11 -1.08 -47.30 -6.63
N THR A 12 -0.63 -46.83 -7.80
CA THR A 12 -0.31 -47.71 -8.95
C THR A 12 1.11 -48.27 -8.95
N CYS A 13 2.06 -47.68 -8.20
CA CYS A 13 3.49 -48.01 -8.31
C CYS A 13 4.09 -48.67 -7.07
N ALA A 14 3.56 -48.40 -5.88
CA ALA A 14 4.17 -48.86 -4.63
C ALA A 14 3.14 -48.93 -3.49
N TRP A 15 3.43 -49.76 -2.48
CA TRP A 15 2.59 -49.89 -1.29
C TRP A 15 3.44 -50.16 -0.04
N TRP A 16 3.09 -49.49 1.07
CA TRP A 16 3.62 -49.76 2.42
C TRP A 16 2.61 -49.29 3.49
N PRO A 17 2.67 -49.77 4.75
CA PRO A 17 1.57 -49.56 5.72
C PRO A 17 1.16 -48.09 5.97
N SER A 18 2.10 -47.15 5.98
CA SER A 18 1.88 -45.72 6.23
C SER A 18 1.85 -44.85 4.97
N TRP A 19 1.81 -45.43 3.77
CA TRP A 19 2.07 -44.70 2.52
C TRP A 19 1.23 -43.45 2.33
N ARG A 20 -0.05 -43.50 2.68
CA ARG A 20 -0.93 -42.33 2.57
C ARG A 20 -0.47 -41.17 3.45
N LYS A 21 -0.06 -41.45 4.69
CA LYS A 21 0.42 -40.42 5.63
C LYS A 21 1.73 -39.83 5.14
N ASP A 22 2.65 -40.68 4.72
CA ASP A 22 3.98 -40.26 4.28
C ASP A 22 3.91 -39.42 3.01
N VAL A 23 2.99 -39.71 2.09
CA VAL A 23 2.76 -38.90 0.87
C VAL A 23 2.17 -37.54 1.21
N ILE A 24 1.23 -37.48 2.15
CA ILE A 24 0.66 -36.22 2.64
C ILE A 24 1.76 -35.35 3.25
N GLU A 25 2.53 -35.93 4.17
CA GLU A 25 3.64 -35.25 4.84
C GLU A 25 4.72 -34.80 3.85
N TYR A 26 5.05 -35.64 2.87
CA TYR A 26 5.95 -35.30 1.78
C TYR A 26 5.42 -34.09 0.98
N CYS A 27 4.15 -34.11 0.57
CA CYS A 27 3.56 -33.01 -0.20
C CYS A 27 3.55 -31.69 0.60
N HIS A 28 3.21 -31.75 1.89
CA HIS A 28 3.14 -30.57 2.76
C HIS A 28 4.51 -29.97 3.10
N SER A 29 5.51 -30.81 3.32
CA SER A 29 6.88 -30.38 3.65
C SER A 29 7.71 -29.97 2.42
N CYS A 30 7.20 -30.10 1.19
CA CYS A 30 7.93 -29.78 -0.02
C CYS A 30 8.19 -28.26 -0.17
N ASP A 31 9.45 -27.84 -0.05
CA ASP A 31 9.88 -26.43 -0.09
C ASP A 31 9.40 -25.68 -1.35
N ARG A 32 9.56 -26.28 -2.53
CA ARG A 32 9.16 -25.64 -3.80
C ARG A 32 7.65 -25.45 -3.90
N CYS A 33 6.88 -26.46 -3.52
CA CYS A 33 5.42 -26.39 -3.50
C CYS A 33 4.95 -25.33 -2.50
N GLN A 34 5.55 -25.29 -1.31
CA GLN A 34 5.27 -24.28 -0.32
C GLN A 34 5.63 -22.86 -0.81
N LYS A 35 6.73 -22.65 -1.53
CA LYS A 35 7.09 -21.31 -2.05
C LYS A 35 6.27 -20.86 -3.26
N ALA A 36 5.84 -21.80 -4.10
CA ALA A 36 5.06 -21.50 -5.31
C ALA A 36 3.57 -21.29 -5.03
N ASN A 37 2.97 -22.19 -4.26
CA ASN A 37 1.52 -22.26 -4.11
C ASN A 37 0.99 -21.23 -3.11
N LYS A 38 -0.17 -20.64 -3.42
CA LYS A 38 -0.90 -19.78 -2.49
C LYS A 38 -1.46 -20.61 -1.34
N ALA A 39 -1.58 -20.00 -0.16
CA ALA A 39 -2.25 -20.64 0.96
C ALA A 39 -3.74 -20.82 0.62
N THR A 40 -4.27 -22.01 0.88
CA THR A 40 -5.68 -22.34 0.67
C THR A 40 -6.47 -22.01 1.94
N GLY A 41 -7.69 -21.46 1.79
CA GLY A 41 -8.59 -21.14 2.90
C GLY A 41 -8.65 -19.65 3.24
N LYS A 42 -9.21 -19.35 4.42
CA LYS A 42 -9.37 -17.97 4.93
C LYS A 42 -8.00 -17.36 5.24
N ILE A 43 -7.86 -16.08 4.94
CA ILE A 43 -6.61 -15.32 5.16
C ILE A 43 -6.51 -14.96 6.65
N PHE A 44 -5.31 -14.86 7.20
CA PHE A 44 -5.12 -14.45 8.58
C PHE A 44 -5.32 -12.94 8.78
N GLY A 45 -5.90 -12.56 9.92
CA GLY A 45 -5.97 -11.18 10.40
C GLY A 45 -7.34 -10.54 10.21
N PHE A 46 -7.98 -10.19 11.33
CA PHE A 46 -9.24 -9.46 11.32
C PHE A 46 -9.05 -7.97 11.06
N MET A 47 -10.12 -7.31 10.68
CA MET A 47 -10.09 -5.86 10.48
C MET A 47 -9.94 -5.16 11.83
N ILE A 48 -8.84 -4.41 12.00
CA ILE A 48 -8.62 -3.56 13.17
C ILE A 48 -9.26 -2.20 12.95
N HIS A 49 -9.99 -1.72 13.96
CA HIS A 49 -10.45 -0.35 14.01
C HIS A 49 -9.27 0.57 14.32
N ILE A 50 -8.88 1.41 13.36
CA ILE A 50 -7.93 2.48 13.61
C ILE A 50 -8.74 3.65 14.15
N GLN A 51 -8.51 4.05 15.40
CA GLN A 51 -9.16 5.21 15.99
C GLN A 51 -9.04 6.43 15.06
N GLY A 52 -10.20 6.99 14.70
CA GLY A 52 -10.28 8.20 13.92
C GLY A 52 -9.82 9.43 14.72
N PRO A 53 -9.38 10.50 14.05
CA PRO A 53 -9.16 11.79 14.71
C PRO A 53 -10.45 12.30 15.35
N SER A 54 -10.35 13.05 16.45
CA SER A 54 -11.51 13.66 17.11
C SER A 54 -11.81 15.05 16.60
N THR A 55 -10.81 15.71 16.01
CA THR A 55 -10.91 17.10 15.53
C THR A 55 -10.43 17.22 14.09
N PRO A 56 -10.98 18.19 13.31
CA PRO A 56 -10.44 18.52 11.99
C PRO A 56 -8.95 18.84 12.03
N TRP A 57 -8.21 18.43 11.01
CA TRP A 57 -6.78 18.69 10.84
C TRP A 57 -5.84 18.09 11.91
N GLU A 58 -6.35 17.21 12.77
CA GLU A 58 -5.52 16.52 13.76
C GLU A 58 -4.58 15.49 13.12
N VAL A 59 -5.13 14.69 12.21
CA VAL A 59 -4.41 13.66 11.46
C VAL A 59 -4.57 13.94 9.97
N VAL A 60 -3.45 14.23 9.31
CA VAL A 60 -3.46 14.64 7.89
C VAL A 60 -2.64 13.66 7.08
N HIS A 61 -3.17 13.27 5.93
CA HIS A 61 -2.43 12.55 4.91
C HIS A 61 -1.85 13.55 3.92
N MET A 62 -0.55 13.42 3.64
CA MET A 62 0.15 14.22 2.65
C MET A 62 0.70 13.31 1.56
N ASP A 63 0.41 13.64 0.30
CA ASP A 63 0.82 12.88 -0.86
C ASP A 63 1.33 13.77 -2.00
N TRP A 64 2.29 13.24 -2.76
CA TRP A 64 2.87 13.87 -3.93
C TRP A 64 2.28 13.29 -5.20
N VAL A 65 1.60 14.13 -5.96
CA VAL A 65 1.18 13.82 -7.32
C VAL A 65 2.24 14.37 -8.27
N THR A 66 3.08 13.48 -8.78
CA THR A 66 4.18 13.85 -9.69
C THR A 66 3.87 13.47 -11.14
N ALA A 67 4.70 13.94 -12.08
CA ALA A 67 4.59 13.66 -13.51
C ALA A 67 3.31 14.21 -14.16
N LEU A 68 2.83 15.36 -13.67
CA LEU A 68 1.80 16.13 -14.35
C LEU A 68 2.42 16.88 -15.54
N PRO A 69 1.70 17.05 -16.65
CA PRO A 69 2.14 17.93 -17.72
C PRO A 69 2.33 19.35 -17.16
N PRO A 70 3.43 20.06 -17.48
CA PRO A 70 3.66 21.42 -17.03
C PRO A 70 2.47 22.31 -17.38
N GLY A 71 1.91 23.00 -16.39
CA GLY A 71 0.69 23.78 -16.54
C GLY A 71 0.73 25.15 -15.87
N GLY A 72 0.02 26.10 -16.49
CA GLY A 72 -0.10 27.49 -16.03
C GLY A 72 1.13 28.36 -16.32
N GLU A 73 1.05 29.64 -15.96
CA GLU A 73 2.13 30.63 -16.18
C GLU A 73 3.47 30.22 -15.57
N LYS A 74 3.42 29.53 -14.42
CA LYS A 74 4.60 29.07 -13.68
C LYS A 74 5.05 27.65 -14.06
N SER A 75 4.38 26.99 -15.01
CA SER A 75 4.75 25.65 -15.50
C SER A 75 4.94 24.60 -14.39
N TYR A 76 4.00 24.55 -13.44
CA TYR A 76 4.01 23.55 -12.36
C TYR A 76 3.83 22.14 -12.94
N ASN A 77 4.65 21.19 -12.49
CA ASN A 77 4.68 19.80 -12.98
C ASN A 77 4.39 18.75 -11.88
N ALA A 78 4.04 19.21 -10.68
CA ALA A 78 3.62 18.38 -9.56
C ALA A 78 2.57 19.09 -8.71
N CYS A 79 1.84 18.32 -7.90
CA CYS A 79 0.92 18.84 -6.90
C CYS A 79 1.15 18.12 -5.56
N LEU A 80 1.12 18.88 -4.48
CA LEU A 80 1.14 18.38 -3.12
C LEU A 80 -0.29 18.41 -2.57
N VAL A 81 -0.77 17.25 -2.12
CA VAL A 81 -2.15 17.07 -1.67
C VAL A 81 -2.16 16.76 -0.19
N PHE A 82 -2.89 17.57 0.57
CA PHE A 82 -3.23 17.32 1.97
C PHE A 82 -4.67 16.87 2.06
N VAL A 83 -4.92 15.80 2.81
CA VAL A 83 -6.25 15.28 3.08
C VAL A 83 -6.43 15.15 4.58
N ASP A 84 -7.35 15.92 5.15
CA ASP A 84 -7.76 15.76 6.54
C ASP A 84 -8.49 14.42 6.71
N ARG A 85 -8.02 13.57 7.62
CA ARG A 85 -8.65 12.28 7.87
C ARG A 85 -10.04 12.44 8.50
N TYR A 86 -10.29 13.53 9.24
CA TYR A 86 -11.56 13.79 9.89
C TYR A 86 -12.63 14.27 8.89
N SER A 87 -12.50 15.50 8.40
CA SER A 87 -13.50 16.14 7.53
C SER A 87 -13.47 15.65 6.08
N LYS A 88 -12.41 14.91 5.70
CA LYS A 88 -12.06 14.56 4.31
C LYS A 88 -11.74 15.76 3.43
N THR A 89 -11.61 16.95 4.01
CA THR A 89 -11.23 18.16 3.27
C THR A 89 -9.85 18.01 2.65
N ARG A 90 -9.70 18.54 1.43
CA ARG A 90 -8.45 18.49 0.69
C ARG A 90 -7.90 19.89 0.43
N ILE A 91 -6.59 20.04 0.57
CA ILE A 91 -5.83 21.20 0.11
C ILE A 91 -4.85 20.69 -0.94
N VAL A 92 -4.97 21.22 -2.16
CA VAL A 92 -4.09 20.87 -3.28
C VAL A 92 -3.23 22.09 -3.60
N LEU A 93 -1.91 21.90 -3.59
CA LEU A 93 -0.94 22.93 -3.86
C LEU A 93 -0.13 22.57 -5.10
N SER A 94 -0.20 23.41 -6.13
CA SER A 94 0.67 23.29 -7.30
C SER A 94 2.12 23.60 -6.90
N CYS A 95 3.04 22.76 -7.36
CA CYS A 95 4.47 22.85 -7.04
C CYS A 95 5.32 22.23 -8.15
N HIS A 96 6.64 22.27 -7.98
CA HIS A 96 7.56 21.59 -8.88
C HIS A 96 8.03 20.27 -8.27
N LYS A 97 8.22 19.27 -9.13
CA LYS A 97 8.78 17.97 -8.75
C LYS A 97 10.15 18.10 -8.12
N ASP A 98 10.91 19.15 -8.42
CA ASP A 98 12.29 19.32 -7.97
C ASP A 98 12.44 20.13 -6.68
N TYR A 99 11.32 20.50 -6.04
CA TYR A 99 11.34 21.21 -4.76
C TYR A 99 12.14 20.46 -3.71
N THR A 100 12.98 21.21 -2.97
CA THR A 100 13.73 20.68 -1.85
C THR A 100 12.83 20.47 -0.64
N ALA A 101 13.34 19.80 0.40
CA ALA A 101 12.62 19.66 1.67
C ALA A 101 12.30 21.03 2.30
N MET A 102 13.19 22.02 2.14
CA MET A 102 12.99 23.36 2.67
C MET A 102 11.92 24.14 1.89
N ASP A 103 11.94 24.07 0.55
CA ASP A 103 10.91 24.70 -0.29
C ASP A 103 9.52 24.13 0.04
N THR A 104 9.47 22.81 0.24
CA THR A 104 8.25 22.12 0.65
C THR A 104 7.77 22.59 2.02
N ALA A 105 8.67 22.72 2.99
CA ALA A 105 8.33 23.22 4.32
C ALA A 105 7.78 24.65 4.28
N LEU A 106 8.41 25.54 3.51
CA LEU A 106 7.95 26.92 3.33
C LEU A 106 6.58 26.97 2.65
N LEU A 107 6.36 26.14 1.63
CA LEU A 107 5.09 26.04 0.94
C LEU A 107 3.96 25.63 1.91
N ILE A 108 4.24 24.67 2.78
CA ILE A 108 3.29 24.17 3.79
C ILE A 108 3.01 25.22 4.85
N TRP A 109 4.05 25.85 5.36
CA TRP A 109 3.92 26.91 6.37
C TRP A 109 3.03 28.04 5.87
N ASN A 110 3.31 28.53 4.67
CA ASN A 110 2.64 29.70 4.11
C ASN A 110 1.22 29.42 3.64
N ARG A 111 0.94 28.22 3.10
CA ARG A 111 -0.35 27.93 2.43
C ARG A 111 -1.25 26.93 3.15
N VAL A 112 -0.71 26.12 4.05
CA VAL A 112 -1.48 25.09 4.73
C VAL A 112 -1.64 25.46 6.21
N ILE A 113 -0.53 25.60 6.93
CA ILE A 113 -0.55 25.86 8.38
C ILE A 113 -1.26 27.19 8.69
N SER A 114 -1.11 28.19 7.83
CA SER A 114 -1.83 29.47 7.93
C SER A 114 -3.36 29.35 7.85
N HIS A 115 -3.89 28.28 7.25
CA HIS A 115 -5.32 28.04 7.11
C HIS A 115 -5.86 27.00 8.09
N THR A 116 -5.06 25.97 8.40
CA THR A 116 -5.50 24.80 9.18
C THR A 116 -5.05 24.83 10.64
N GLY A 117 -3.96 25.56 10.94
CA GLY A 117 -3.19 25.37 12.16
C GLY A 117 -2.22 24.19 12.06
N LEU A 118 -1.56 23.87 13.18
CA LEU A 118 -0.57 22.79 13.28
C LEU A 118 -1.22 21.41 13.42
N PHE A 119 -0.67 20.43 12.72
CA PHE A 119 -1.12 19.04 12.80
C PHE A 119 -0.52 18.33 14.01
N LYS A 120 -1.28 17.42 14.64
CA LYS A 120 -0.70 16.50 15.65
C LYS A 120 0.02 15.34 15.00
N ASN A 121 -0.53 14.79 13.90
CA ASN A 121 0.07 13.69 13.17
C ASN A 121 0.00 13.93 11.66
N LEU A 122 1.15 13.84 10.99
CA LEU A 122 1.27 13.93 9.54
C LEU A 122 1.68 12.56 9.01
N ILE A 123 0.80 11.97 8.21
CA ILE A 123 1.02 10.70 7.54
C ILE A 123 1.52 10.98 6.12
N ASN A 124 2.72 10.52 5.79
CA ASN A 124 3.35 10.73 4.49
C ASN A 124 3.95 9.44 3.94
N ASP A 125 4.15 9.38 2.62
CA ASP A 125 4.91 8.29 2.02
C ASP A 125 6.41 8.42 2.31
N ARG A 126 7.15 7.32 2.16
CA ARG A 126 8.61 7.23 2.39
C ARG A 126 9.43 7.87 1.26
N ASP A 127 9.07 9.09 0.87
CA ASP A 127 9.85 9.87 -0.09
C ASP A 127 11.17 10.33 0.58
N PRO A 128 12.34 10.19 -0.09
CA PRO A 128 13.62 10.69 0.38
C PRO A 128 13.60 12.16 0.85
N LYS A 129 12.80 13.02 0.21
CA LYS A 129 12.66 14.44 0.60
C LYS A 129 12.04 14.61 1.97
N LEU A 130 11.06 13.77 2.26
CA LEU A 130 10.25 13.77 3.48
C LEU A 130 10.85 12.94 4.61
N THR A 131 11.99 12.29 4.35
CA THR A 131 12.81 11.58 5.35
C THR A 131 14.11 12.33 5.67
N SER A 132 14.32 13.50 5.08
CA SER A 132 15.52 14.33 5.30
C SER A 132 15.64 14.77 6.78
N ALA A 133 16.89 14.98 7.22
CA ALA A 133 17.17 15.42 8.59
C ALA A 133 16.51 16.77 8.93
N VAL A 134 16.41 17.66 7.94
CA VAL A 134 15.74 18.96 8.06
C VAL A 134 14.25 18.77 8.35
N TRP A 135 13.58 17.89 7.60
CA TRP A 135 12.16 17.61 7.76
C TRP A 135 11.84 17.02 9.15
N ASN A 136 12.62 16.05 9.59
CA ASN A 136 12.46 15.46 10.91
C ASN A 136 12.68 16.48 12.04
N ARG A 137 13.69 17.35 11.91
CA ARG A 137 13.95 18.41 12.90
C ARG A 137 12.83 19.45 12.93
N LEU A 138 12.32 19.87 11.77
CA LEU A 138 11.21 20.81 11.68
C LEU A 138 9.97 20.29 12.42
N HIS A 139 9.53 19.06 12.12
CA HIS A 139 8.35 18.50 12.77
C HIS A 139 8.56 18.22 14.26
N LYS A 140 9.79 17.91 14.69
CA LYS A 140 10.13 17.81 16.11
C LYS A 140 9.97 19.16 16.82
N LEU A 141 10.36 20.27 16.19
CA LEU A 141 10.18 21.62 16.73
C LEU A 141 8.70 22.04 16.76
N LEU A 142 7.93 21.66 15.74
CA LEU A 142 6.50 21.94 15.66
C LEU A 142 5.63 21.03 16.56
N GLY A 143 6.23 20.00 17.18
CA GLY A 143 5.50 19.02 17.98
C GLY A 143 4.61 18.07 17.16
N THR A 144 4.78 18.02 15.84
CA THR A 144 4.02 17.13 14.95
C THR A 144 4.68 15.76 14.87
N LYS A 145 3.92 14.70 15.11
CA LYS A 145 4.37 13.32 14.90
C LYS A 145 4.36 13.00 13.40
N LEU A 146 5.47 12.46 12.89
CA LEU A 146 5.57 11.94 11.52
C LEU A 146 5.29 10.43 11.51
N SER A 147 4.40 10.00 10.62
CA SER A 147 4.05 8.59 10.44
C SER A 147 4.21 8.23 8.96
N PHE A 148 5.02 7.23 8.62
CA PHE A 148 5.25 6.87 7.23
C PHE A 148 4.33 5.73 6.76
N SER A 149 3.54 5.94 5.70
CA SER A 149 2.72 4.90 5.07
C SER A 149 3.55 3.92 4.21
N THR A 150 3.01 2.72 4.04
CA THR A 150 3.50 1.75 3.05
C THR A 150 3.06 2.17 1.66
N ALA A 151 4.01 2.22 0.72
CA ALA A 151 3.90 2.91 -0.56
C ALA A 151 2.72 2.52 -1.45
N TYR A 152 2.20 3.53 -2.17
CA TYR A 152 1.32 3.51 -3.35
C TYR A 152 -0.14 3.07 -3.18
N HIS A 153 -1.03 4.05 -2.98
CA HIS A 153 -2.37 4.02 -3.59
C HIS A 153 -2.82 5.42 -4.01
N PRO A 154 -2.45 5.91 -5.21
CA PRO A 154 -2.90 7.21 -5.70
C PRO A 154 -4.35 7.10 -6.17
N GLN A 155 -5.26 7.82 -5.53
CA GLN A 155 -6.57 8.17 -6.10
C GLN A 155 -6.74 9.69 -6.01
N THR A 156 -6.25 10.35 -7.05
CA THR A 156 -6.53 11.76 -7.36
C THR A 156 -7.85 11.86 -8.08
N ASP A 157 -8.74 12.72 -7.56
CA ASP A 157 -9.75 13.40 -8.37
C ASP A 157 -9.87 14.85 -7.90
N GLY A 158 -9.80 15.77 -8.85
CA GLY A 158 -9.87 17.21 -8.66
C GLY A 158 -11.17 17.78 -9.21
N ILE A 159 -11.89 18.50 -8.34
CA ILE A 159 -12.59 19.79 -8.53
C ILE A 159 -12.84 20.28 -7.09
N GLY A 160 -12.09 21.29 -6.63
CA GLY A 160 -12.04 21.66 -5.21
C GLY A 160 -13.36 22.18 -4.62
N LEU A 161 -14.17 22.90 -5.40
CA LEU A 161 -15.44 23.46 -4.92
C LEU A 161 -16.56 22.42 -4.89
N ALA A 162 -16.75 21.67 -5.99
CA ALA A 162 -17.73 20.59 -6.06
C ALA A 162 -17.45 19.52 -5.00
N TYR A 163 -16.18 19.19 -4.76
CA TYR A 163 -15.78 18.27 -3.70
C TYR A 163 -16.09 18.83 -2.30
N LYS A 164 -15.94 20.15 -2.10
CA LYS A 164 -16.23 20.81 -0.83
C LYS A 164 -17.72 20.80 -0.47
N THR A 165 -18.58 20.92 -1.48
CA THR A 165 -20.04 20.95 -1.32
C THR A 165 -20.71 19.58 -1.47
N SER A 166 -20.05 18.60 -2.07
CA SER A 166 -20.59 17.24 -2.22
C SER A 166 -20.63 16.50 -0.89
N ILE A 167 -21.72 15.77 -0.65
CA ILE A 167 -21.85 14.87 0.50
C ILE A 167 -20.89 13.70 0.34
N HIS A 168 -20.01 13.50 1.32
CA HIS A 168 -19.06 12.39 1.27
C HIS A 168 -19.70 11.10 1.82
N ALA A 169 -19.58 10.00 1.07
CA ALA A 169 -20.22 8.73 1.42
C ALA A 169 -19.84 8.20 2.82
N SER A 170 -18.60 8.45 3.27
CA SER A 170 -18.12 7.97 4.56
C SER A 170 -18.59 8.80 5.77
N THR A 171 -18.87 10.09 5.58
CA THR A 171 -19.24 10.99 6.69
C THR A 171 -20.71 11.41 6.65
N GLY A 172 -21.41 11.15 5.53
CA GLY A 172 -22.80 11.54 5.33
C GLY A 172 -23.03 13.05 5.27
N LYS A 173 -21.95 13.87 5.22
CA LYS A 173 -21.99 15.33 5.19
C LYS A 173 -21.00 15.89 4.17
N ALA A 174 -21.21 17.14 3.76
CA ALA A 174 -20.27 17.86 2.92
C ALA A 174 -19.00 18.22 3.72
N THR A 175 -17.84 18.24 3.05
CA THR A 175 -16.55 18.46 3.72
C THR A 175 -16.43 19.88 4.28
N ALA A 176 -16.90 20.90 3.54
CA ALA A 176 -16.96 22.29 4.02
C ALA A 176 -17.84 22.43 5.27
N MET A 177 -18.93 21.68 5.33
CA MET A 177 -19.83 21.66 6.48
C MET A 177 -19.16 21.13 7.75
N LEU A 178 -18.35 20.07 7.63
CA LEU A 178 -17.63 19.48 8.76
C LEU A 178 -16.43 20.31 9.21
N GLU A 179 -15.75 20.96 8.25
CA GLU A 179 -14.59 21.81 8.53
C GLU A 179 -15.02 23.15 9.14
N LYS A 180 -15.95 23.85 8.50
CA LYS A 180 -16.28 25.25 8.78
C LYS A 180 -17.68 25.47 9.36
N GLY A 181 -18.56 24.47 9.31
CA GLY A 181 -19.95 24.59 9.78
C GLY A 181 -20.89 25.27 8.78
N TRP A 182 -20.44 25.57 7.58
CA TRP A 182 -21.24 26.17 6.52
C TRP A 182 -20.75 25.73 5.14
N ASN A 183 -21.65 25.74 4.16
CA ASN A 183 -21.30 25.46 2.76
C ASN A 183 -21.09 26.76 2.00
N PRO A 184 -20.06 26.84 1.13
CA PRO A 184 -19.85 28.01 0.29
C PRO A 184 -21.04 28.22 -0.67
N LYS A 185 -21.40 29.50 -0.88
CA LYS A 185 -22.44 29.87 -1.85
C LYS A 185 -21.98 29.48 -3.26
N LEU A 186 -22.77 28.65 -3.93
CA LEU A 186 -22.52 28.25 -5.31
C LEU A 186 -23.12 29.27 -6.28
N PRO A 187 -22.67 29.30 -7.56
CA PRO A 187 -23.27 30.17 -8.57
C PRO A 187 -24.80 30.01 -8.68
N VAL A 188 -25.32 28.79 -8.50
CA VAL A 188 -26.78 28.53 -8.48
C VAL A 188 -27.49 29.21 -7.31
N ASP A 189 -26.82 29.38 -6.16
CA ASP A 189 -27.40 30.00 -4.97
C ASP A 189 -27.54 31.52 -5.09
N THR A 190 -26.86 32.13 -6.07
CA THR A 190 -27.00 33.57 -6.35
C THR A 190 -28.39 33.97 -6.86
N SER A 191 -29.21 32.99 -7.26
CA SER A 191 -30.63 33.18 -7.59
C SER A 191 -31.52 33.33 -6.35
N LYS A 192 -31.05 32.97 -5.15
CA LYS A 192 -31.80 32.99 -3.88
C LYS A 192 -31.44 34.18 -2.98
N LYS A 193 -31.14 35.34 -3.58
CA LYS A 193 -30.64 36.54 -2.88
C LYS A 193 -31.59 37.10 -1.81
N ASP A 194 -32.89 36.81 -1.90
CA ASP A 194 -33.92 37.42 -1.05
C ASP A 194 -34.12 36.68 0.30
N LEU A 195 -33.32 35.66 0.61
CA LEU A 195 -33.37 34.98 1.89
C LEU A 195 -32.53 35.72 2.95
N VAL A 196 -33.15 36.00 4.11
CA VAL A 196 -32.47 36.57 5.28
C VAL A 196 -31.49 35.54 5.85
N ASP A 197 -30.20 35.85 5.81
CA ASP A 197 -29.12 35.01 6.36
C ASP A 197 -28.97 35.32 7.87
N ILE A 198 -29.71 34.60 8.72
CA ILE A 198 -29.64 34.78 10.18
C ILE A 198 -28.43 34.00 10.69
N HIS A 199 -27.35 34.70 11.04
CA HIS A 199 -26.19 34.06 11.65
C HIS A 199 -26.53 33.63 13.09
N PRO A 200 -26.36 32.34 13.45
CA PRO A 200 -26.64 31.86 14.79
C PRO A 200 -25.68 32.46 15.82
N THR A 201 -26.12 32.58 17.07
CA THR A 201 -25.24 32.91 18.21
C THR A 201 -24.09 31.90 18.33
N ALA A 202 -22.93 32.32 18.83
CA ALA A 202 -21.77 31.43 19.00
C ALA A 202 -22.10 30.14 19.77
N SER A 203 -22.93 30.23 20.81
CA SER A 203 -23.34 29.06 21.61
C SER A 203 -24.20 28.06 20.82
N SER A 204 -25.16 28.54 20.03
CA SER A 204 -26.00 27.66 19.20
C SER A 204 -25.21 27.08 18.03
N PHE A 205 -24.28 27.85 17.46
CA PHE A 205 -23.36 27.37 16.45
C PHE A 205 -22.42 26.26 16.97
N LYS A 206 -21.89 26.41 18.19
CA LYS A 206 -21.10 25.36 18.84
C LYS A 206 -21.91 24.07 19.02
N LEU A 207 -23.12 24.18 19.57
CA LEU A 207 -24.00 23.01 19.77
C LEU A 207 -24.31 22.31 18.44
N PHE A 208 -24.51 23.10 17.39
CA PHE A 208 -24.71 22.59 16.04
C PHE A 208 -23.49 21.84 15.50
N LEU A 209 -22.29 22.40 15.63
CA LEU A 209 -21.05 21.74 15.24
C LEU A 209 -20.86 20.43 16.02
N ASP A 210 -21.11 20.42 17.32
CA ASP A 210 -20.95 19.22 18.15
C ASP A 210 -21.91 18.10 17.71
N LYS A 211 -23.15 18.43 17.36
CA LYS A 211 -24.11 17.48 16.76
C LYS A 211 -23.65 16.96 15.40
N LEU A 212 -23.12 17.83 14.54
CA LEU A 212 -22.58 17.43 13.23
C LEU A 212 -21.40 16.47 13.37
N ARG A 213 -20.49 16.78 14.29
CA ARG A 213 -19.32 15.96 14.59
C ARG A 213 -19.71 14.58 15.12
N HIS A 214 -20.68 14.54 16.03
CA HIS A 214 -21.24 13.30 16.55
C HIS A 214 -21.83 12.44 15.43
N HIS A 215 -22.66 13.02 14.56
CA HIS A 215 -23.23 12.31 13.42
C HIS A 215 -22.14 11.79 12.47
N ALA A 216 -21.12 12.58 12.15
CA ALA A 216 -20.02 12.15 11.29
C ALA A 216 -19.25 10.97 11.89
N ASN A 217 -18.97 11.01 13.20
CA ASN A 217 -18.31 9.91 13.90
C ASN A 217 -19.16 8.63 13.88
N GLN A 218 -20.48 8.74 14.09
CA GLN A 218 -21.39 7.61 13.98
C GLN A 218 -21.36 7.02 12.56
N SER A 219 -21.51 7.85 11.51
CA SER A 219 -21.46 7.37 10.12
C SER A 219 -20.14 6.68 9.78
N MET A 220 -19.02 7.18 10.30
CA MET A 220 -17.71 6.54 10.10
C MET A 220 -17.61 5.19 10.83
N ASN A 221 -18.16 5.09 12.04
CA ASN A 221 -18.22 3.84 12.79
C ASN A 221 -19.13 2.82 12.11
N ASP A 222 -20.32 3.22 11.66
CA ASP A 222 -21.25 2.33 10.94
C ASP A 222 -20.62 1.80 9.65
N ALA A 223 -19.95 2.67 8.89
CA ALA A 223 -19.22 2.28 7.69
C ALA A 223 -18.06 1.31 8.00
N PHE A 224 -17.36 1.54 9.11
CA PHE A 224 -16.32 0.63 9.58
C PHE A 224 -16.90 -0.73 9.99
N GLU A 225 -17.98 -0.77 10.76
CA GLU A 225 -18.62 -2.01 11.20
C GLU A 225 -19.12 -2.84 10.01
N TYR A 226 -19.74 -2.19 9.02
CA TYR A 226 -20.14 -2.84 7.79
C TYR A 226 -18.94 -3.45 7.04
N ALA A 227 -17.83 -2.70 6.91
CA ALA A 227 -16.61 -3.18 6.28
C ALA A 227 -15.98 -4.35 7.06
N LYS A 228 -15.96 -4.26 8.40
CA LYS A 228 -15.46 -5.29 9.31
C LYS A 228 -16.24 -6.59 9.15
N GLN A 229 -17.57 -6.54 9.19
CA GLN A 229 -18.42 -7.72 9.01
C GLN A 229 -18.16 -8.43 7.66
N LYS A 230 -17.89 -7.66 6.60
CA LYS A 230 -17.57 -8.23 5.28
C LYS A 230 -16.17 -8.82 5.23
N TRP A 231 -15.18 -8.13 5.81
CA TRP A 231 -13.79 -8.57 5.84
C TRP A 231 -13.60 -9.82 6.69
N ASP A 232 -14.17 -9.84 7.89
CA ASP A 232 -13.98 -10.93 8.85
C ASP A 232 -14.61 -12.26 8.37
N LYS A 233 -15.59 -12.22 7.45
CA LYS A 233 -16.13 -13.44 6.80
C LYS A 233 -15.07 -14.24 6.05
N SER A 234 -14.14 -13.57 5.37
CA SER A 234 -13.07 -14.21 4.59
C SER A 234 -11.76 -14.38 5.37
N HIS A 235 -11.71 -13.93 6.63
CA HIS A 235 -10.52 -13.96 7.47
C HIS A 235 -10.68 -14.87 8.69
N LYS A 236 -9.54 -15.25 9.28
CA LYS A 236 -9.48 -16.10 10.47
C LYS A 236 -8.42 -15.60 11.46
N THR A 237 -8.51 -16.09 12.69
CA THR A 237 -7.56 -15.85 13.76
C THR A 237 -6.15 -16.30 13.36
N PRO A 238 -5.11 -15.48 13.60
CA PRO A 238 -3.73 -15.89 13.44
C PRO A 238 -3.32 -16.85 14.56
N GLU A 239 -2.68 -17.96 14.20
CA GLU A 239 -2.25 -19.01 15.14
C GLU A 239 -0.72 -19.06 15.32
N PHE A 240 -0.02 -18.00 14.91
CA PHE A 240 1.44 -17.94 14.92
C PHE A 240 2.01 -17.82 16.33
N LYS A 241 3.13 -18.51 16.59
CA LYS A 241 3.93 -18.39 17.82
C LYS A 241 5.31 -17.83 17.52
N VAL A 242 5.92 -17.22 18.55
CA VAL A 242 7.31 -16.76 18.47
C VAL A 242 8.21 -17.99 18.30
N GLY A 243 9.11 -17.95 17.31
CA GLY A 243 9.97 -19.07 16.93
C GLY A 243 9.47 -19.90 15.75
N ASP A 244 8.22 -19.72 15.30
CA ASP A 244 7.70 -20.47 14.15
C ASP A 244 8.42 -20.07 12.85
N LEU A 245 8.60 -21.06 11.98
CA LEU A 245 9.10 -20.86 10.62
C LEU A 245 7.96 -20.46 9.69
N ILE A 246 8.17 -19.39 8.94
CA ILE A 246 7.17 -18.82 8.05
C ILE A 246 7.74 -18.45 6.68
N LEU A 247 6.82 -18.32 5.72
CA LEU A 247 7.05 -17.81 4.38
C LEU A 247 6.33 -16.47 4.20
N ILE A 248 7.02 -15.51 3.58
CA ILE A 248 6.55 -14.14 3.37
C ILE A 248 6.15 -13.96 1.89
N SER A 249 4.97 -13.39 1.63
CA SER A 249 4.50 -13.16 0.27
C SER A 249 5.36 -12.16 -0.50
N THR A 250 5.66 -12.48 -1.76
CA THR A 250 6.43 -11.63 -2.68
C THR A 250 5.59 -10.61 -3.44
N LEU A 251 4.27 -10.53 -3.18
CA LEU A 251 3.33 -9.64 -3.88
C LEU A 251 3.80 -8.16 -3.89
N ASN A 252 4.33 -7.69 -2.76
CA ASN A 252 4.77 -6.30 -2.58
C ASN A 252 6.30 -6.14 -2.75
N PHE A 253 6.98 -7.14 -3.32
CA PHE A 253 8.42 -7.13 -3.52
C PHE A 253 8.78 -6.74 -4.96
N ASN A 254 9.00 -5.44 -5.17
CA ASN A 254 9.41 -4.91 -6.47
C ASN A 254 10.90 -5.15 -6.81
N ASN A 255 11.75 -5.39 -5.80
CA ASN A 255 13.22 -5.35 -5.95
C ASN A 255 13.89 -6.74 -5.94
N ILE A 256 13.12 -7.83 -6.03
CA ILE A 256 13.71 -9.16 -6.16
C ILE A 256 14.12 -9.34 -7.63
N LYS A 257 15.35 -9.81 -7.91
CA LYS A 257 15.83 -10.03 -9.29
C LYS A 257 14.99 -11.07 -10.05
N GLY A 258 14.85 -10.89 -11.36
CA GLY A 258 14.19 -11.83 -12.30
C GLY A 258 12.79 -11.42 -12.78
N PRO A 259 12.16 -12.18 -13.70
CA PRO A 259 10.84 -11.88 -14.24
C PRO A 259 9.72 -12.22 -13.24
N LYS A 260 8.75 -11.31 -13.05
CA LYS A 260 7.63 -11.46 -12.07
C LYS A 260 6.85 -12.77 -12.24
N LYS A 261 6.75 -13.30 -13.46
CA LYS A 261 5.98 -14.51 -13.79
C LYS A 261 6.66 -15.83 -13.39
N LEU A 262 8.00 -15.86 -13.26
CA LEU A 262 8.75 -17.07 -12.92
C LEU A 262 9.23 -17.10 -11.46
N LYS A 263 8.93 -16.06 -10.69
CA LYS A 263 9.29 -15.99 -9.26
C LYS A 263 8.33 -16.82 -8.42
N TYR A 264 8.85 -17.37 -7.34
CA TYR A 264 8.02 -17.88 -6.27
C TYR A 264 7.14 -16.79 -5.68
N SER A 265 5.90 -17.17 -5.37
CA SER A 265 4.90 -16.31 -4.71
C SER A 265 5.28 -15.97 -3.26
N PHE A 266 6.18 -16.75 -2.67
CA PHE A 266 6.66 -16.57 -1.30
C PHE A 266 8.19 -16.68 -1.21
N ALA A 267 8.77 -15.94 -0.27
CA ALA A 267 10.18 -15.92 0.10
C ALA A 267 10.36 -16.42 1.54
N GLY A 268 11.51 -17.03 1.83
CA GLY A 268 11.83 -17.64 3.13
C GLY A 268 12.48 -19.01 2.97
N PRO A 269 12.54 -19.85 4.02
CA PRO A 269 11.91 -19.70 5.33
C PRO A 269 12.55 -18.63 6.23
N VAL A 270 11.77 -18.05 7.14
CA VAL A 270 12.19 -17.02 8.11
C VAL A 270 11.56 -17.31 9.47
N ILE A 271 12.24 -16.95 10.56
CA ILE A 271 11.77 -17.14 11.93
C ILE A 271 10.99 -15.90 12.43
N ILE A 272 9.90 -16.13 13.15
CA ILE A 272 9.18 -15.07 13.87
C ILE A 272 9.94 -14.69 15.13
N LYS A 273 10.37 -13.42 15.22
CA LYS A 273 11.05 -12.86 16.39
C LYS A 273 10.06 -12.34 17.43
N ALA A 274 8.99 -11.69 17.00
CA ALA A 274 7.98 -11.13 17.89
C ALA A 274 6.62 -11.01 17.18
N LEU A 275 5.54 -10.98 17.96
CA LEU A 275 4.18 -10.75 17.48
C LEU A 275 3.74 -9.35 17.95
N HIS A 276 3.32 -8.52 17.00
CA HIS A 276 2.79 -7.17 17.26
C HIS A 276 1.27 -7.21 17.20
N GLY A 277 0.67 -7.56 18.34
CA GLY A 277 -0.76 -7.84 18.44
C GLY A 277 -1.17 -9.02 17.54
N GLU A 278 -2.41 -9.00 17.06
CA GLU A 278 -2.95 -10.07 16.21
C GLU A 278 -2.67 -9.86 14.71
N ASN A 279 -2.26 -8.66 14.28
CA ASN A 279 -2.26 -8.32 12.86
C ASN A 279 -0.89 -8.23 12.21
N ALA A 280 0.20 -8.20 12.98
CA ALA A 280 1.55 -8.08 12.41
C ALA A 280 2.55 -9.01 13.11
N VAL A 281 3.42 -9.61 12.31
CA VAL A 281 4.56 -10.41 12.75
C VAL A 281 5.84 -9.66 12.46
N GLN A 282 6.78 -9.71 13.41
CA GLN A 282 8.14 -9.23 13.22
C GLN A 282 9.05 -10.42 12.91
N VAL A 283 9.75 -10.35 11.79
CA VAL A 283 10.58 -11.43 11.26
C VAL A 283 12.05 -11.08 11.36
N GLU A 284 12.89 -12.10 11.48
CA GLU A 284 14.34 -11.94 11.36
C GLU A 284 14.74 -11.75 9.89
N ILE A 285 15.21 -10.56 9.52
CA ILE A 285 15.51 -10.26 8.12
C ILE A 285 16.78 -11.00 7.69
N SER A 286 16.65 -11.91 6.73
CA SER A 286 17.80 -12.51 6.04
C SER A 286 18.45 -11.50 5.06
N ARG A 287 19.73 -11.69 4.71
CA ARG A 287 20.48 -10.82 3.76
C ARG A 287 19.73 -10.56 2.44
N LYS A 288 18.88 -11.50 1.98
CA LYS A 288 18.09 -11.36 0.75
C LYS A 288 16.93 -10.35 0.87
N LEU A 289 16.56 -9.95 2.09
CA LEU A 289 15.43 -9.08 2.40
C LEU A 289 15.86 -7.81 3.18
N GLU A 290 17.16 -7.50 3.24
CA GLU A 290 17.74 -6.44 4.08
C GLU A 290 17.14 -5.05 3.85
N ASN A 291 16.72 -4.76 2.62
CA ASN A 291 16.07 -3.50 2.25
C ASN A 291 14.56 -3.43 2.59
N LYS A 292 14.01 -4.44 3.28
CA LYS A 292 12.59 -4.51 3.66
C LYS A 292 12.41 -4.33 5.15
N HIS A 293 11.31 -3.69 5.53
CA HIS A 293 10.97 -3.50 6.92
C HIS A 293 10.67 -4.86 7.59
N PRO A 294 11.09 -5.09 8.85
CA PRO A 294 10.97 -6.41 9.50
C PRO A 294 9.52 -6.78 9.89
N ASN A 295 8.61 -5.81 9.89
CA ASN A 295 7.22 -6.05 10.28
C ASN A 295 6.36 -6.31 9.05
N PHE A 296 5.69 -7.46 9.02
CA PHE A 296 4.79 -7.88 7.96
C PHE A 296 3.40 -8.14 8.54
N PRO A 297 2.32 -7.79 7.82
CA PRO A 297 0.98 -8.16 8.24
C PRO A 297 0.79 -9.68 8.15
N VAL A 298 0.07 -10.26 9.11
CA VAL A 298 -0.21 -11.71 9.18
C VAL A 298 -0.88 -12.26 7.92
N SER A 299 -1.62 -11.41 7.19
CA SER A 299 -2.27 -11.76 5.92
C SER A 299 -1.30 -12.06 4.77
N LEU A 300 -0.05 -11.57 4.86
CA LEU A 300 0.99 -11.79 3.86
C LEU A 300 1.95 -12.92 4.24
N VAL A 301 1.63 -13.66 5.30
CA VAL A 301 2.50 -14.68 5.89
C VAL A 301 1.77 -16.02 5.97
N LYS A 302 2.53 -17.11 5.85
CA LYS A 302 2.03 -18.47 6.08
C LYS A 302 3.06 -19.34 6.78
N HIS A 303 2.60 -20.37 7.49
CA HIS A 303 3.48 -21.36 8.11
C HIS A 303 4.35 -22.09 7.07
N TYR A 304 5.56 -22.42 7.48
CA TYR A 304 6.49 -23.28 6.76
C TYR A 304 6.66 -24.60 7.52
N ILE A 305 6.46 -25.70 6.83
CA ILE A 305 6.67 -27.05 7.38
C ILE A 305 8.04 -27.53 6.87
N SER A 306 8.97 -27.76 7.79
CA SER A 306 10.28 -28.33 7.46
C SER A 306 10.15 -29.81 7.06
N SER A 307 10.98 -30.24 6.12
CA SER A 307 11.09 -31.66 5.78
C SER A 307 11.82 -32.42 6.89
N ASP A 308 11.23 -33.53 7.33
CA ASP A 308 11.97 -34.53 8.09
C ASP A 308 13.01 -35.20 7.17
N LYS A 309 14.26 -35.24 7.62
CA LYS A 309 15.38 -35.83 6.88
C LYS A 309 15.50 -37.33 7.12
N GLU A 310 14.99 -37.82 8.25
CA GLU A 310 15.01 -39.25 8.58
C GLU A 310 13.94 -39.99 7.77
N LEU A 311 12.76 -39.37 7.64
CA LEU A 311 11.64 -39.93 6.88
C LEU A 311 11.85 -39.82 5.36
N PHE A 312 12.51 -38.76 4.89
CA PHE A 312 12.74 -38.49 3.46
C PHE A 312 14.21 -38.24 3.11
N PRO A 313 15.11 -39.22 3.31
CA PRO A 313 16.55 -39.04 3.15
C PRO A 313 16.97 -38.76 1.69
N LEU A 314 16.23 -39.28 0.72
CA LEU A 314 16.49 -39.12 -0.72
C LEU A 314 15.91 -37.83 -1.31
N ARG A 315 15.38 -36.92 -0.48
CA ARG A 315 14.84 -35.65 -0.94
C ARG A 315 15.99 -34.72 -1.36
N ASN A 316 16.29 -34.72 -2.65
CA ASN A 316 17.22 -33.75 -3.24
C ASN A 316 16.50 -32.42 -3.50
N GLU A 317 16.95 -31.35 -2.85
CA GLU A 317 16.63 -29.98 -3.26
C GLU A 317 17.34 -29.69 -4.59
N THR A 318 16.75 -30.08 -5.73
CA THR A 318 17.27 -29.55 -7.01
C THR A 318 17.05 -28.02 -7.00
N PRO A 319 18.08 -27.18 -7.21
CA PRO A 319 17.84 -25.77 -7.44
C PRO A 319 16.93 -25.60 -8.67
N LEU A 320 16.11 -24.55 -8.71
CA LEU A 320 15.56 -24.13 -10.01
C LEU A 320 16.75 -23.66 -10.85
N GLU A 321 17.20 -24.50 -11.78
CA GLU A 321 18.04 -24.03 -12.87
C GLU A 321 17.20 -23.05 -13.67
N VAL A 322 17.58 -21.77 -13.65
CA VAL A 322 17.07 -20.81 -14.62
C VAL A 322 17.62 -21.30 -15.95
N PRO A 323 16.78 -21.74 -16.91
CA PRO A 323 17.29 -22.18 -18.18
C PRO A 323 18.11 -21.02 -18.78
N PRO A 324 19.32 -21.29 -19.30
CA PRO A 324 20.10 -20.26 -19.97
C PRO A 324 19.22 -19.65 -21.06
N LEU A 325 19.19 -18.31 -21.17
CA LEU A 325 18.48 -17.66 -22.25
C LEU A 325 18.99 -18.22 -23.57
N ASP A 326 18.12 -18.89 -24.31
CA ASP A 326 18.43 -19.39 -25.64
C ASP A 326 18.84 -18.19 -26.52
N GLN A 327 19.93 -18.30 -27.29
CA GLN A 327 20.46 -17.19 -28.12
C GLN A 327 19.42 -16.70 -29.15
N SER A 328 18.41 -17.54 -29.45
CA SER A 328 17.23 -17.21 -30.25
C SER A 328 16.29 -16.20 -29.55
N GLU A 329 16.13 -16.27 -28.23
CA GLU A 329 15.33 -15.31 -27.45
C GLU A 329 16.04 -13.96 -27.26
N GLU A 330 17.37 -13.92 -27.20
CA GLU A 330 18.14 -12.66 -27.25
C GLU A 330 17.85 -11.87 -28.53
N LYS A 331 17.75 -12.55 -29.68
CA LYS A 331 17.41 -11.91 -30.96
C LYS A 331 15.98 -11.38 -30.98
N LYS A 332 15.02 -12.08 -30.35
CA LYS A 332 13.64 -11.60 -30.20
C LYS A 332 13.55 -10.39 -29.26
N LEU A 333 14.29 -10.39 -28.15
CA LEU A 333 14.40 -9.25 -27.23
C LEU A 333 14.98 -8.01 -27.92
N LEU A 334 16.03 -8.19 -28.73
CA LEU A 334 16.61 -7.10 -29.53
C LEU A 334 15.60 -6.51 -30.53
N LYS A 335 14.78 -7.35 -31.16
CA LYS A 335 13.73 -6.90 -32.08
C LYS A 335 12.62 -6.11 -31.35
N VAL A 336 12.22 -6.57 -30.16
CA VAL A 336 11.23 -5.87 -29.32
C VAL A 336 11.78 -4.55 -28.75
N LEU A 337 13.06 -4.48 -28.39
CA LEU A 337 13.69 -3.24 -27.93
C LEU A 337 13.83 -2.20 -29.04
N LYS A 338 14.00 -2.65 -30.30
CA LYS A 338 14.04 -1.78 -31.48
C LYS A 338 12.65 -1.32 -31.93
N GLU A 339 11.56 -2.01 -31.61
CA GLU A 339 10.22 -1.68 -32.10
C GLU A 339 9.29 -1.16 -30.99
N ARG A 340 8.92 0.13 -31.03
CA ARG A 340 7.84 0.67 -30.18
C ARG A 340 6.54 0.76 -30.97
N ARG A 341 5.49 0.11 -30.48
CA ARG A 341 4.12 0.26 -31.02
C ARG A 341 3.36 1.34 -30.25
N LEU A 342 2.97 2.41 -30.93
CA LEU A 342 2.09 3.46 -30.41
C LEU A 342 0.90 3.60 -31.37
N ARG A 343 -0.32 3.41 -30.85
CA ARG A 343 -1.58 3.51 -31.62
C ARG A 343 -1.58 2.71 -32.93
N GLY A 344 -1.11 1.45 -32.87
CA GLY A 344 -1.15 0.52 -33.99
C GLY A 344 -0.09 0.70 -35.08
N LYS A 345 0.78 1.72 -35.01
CA LYS A 345 1.91 1.90 -35.94
C LYS A 345 3.25 1.53 -35.27
N ILE A 346 4.10 0.81 -36.00
CA ILE A 346 5.46 0.43 -35.57
C ILE A 346 6.40 1.60 -35.88
N LYS A 347 7.15 2.09 -34.88
CA LYS A 347 8.29 3.00 -35.07
C LYS A 347 9.56 2.32 -34.55
N GLU A 348 10.65 2.45 -35.29
CA GLU A 348 11.98 2.02 -34.87
C GLU A 348 12.55 2.99 -33.81
N ASN A 349 13.14 2.44 -32.73
CA ASN A 349 13.85 3.22 -31.72
C ASN A 349 15.29 3.46 -32.18
N THR A 350 15.79 4.68 -32.02
CA THR A 350 17.18 5.07 -32.26
C THR A 350 18.04 4.90 -31.00
N TRP A 351 18.18 3.67 -30.51
CA TRP A 351 19.18 3.38 -29.46
C TRP A 351 20.51 3.02 -30.12
N SER A 352 21.61 3.59 -29.62
CA SER A 352 22.96 3.23 -30.08
C SER A 352 23.35 1.83 -29.57
N ASP A 353 24.17 1.10 -30.32
CA ASP A 353 24.60 -0.26 -29.95
C ASP A 353 25.33 -0.29 -28.60
N THR A 354 25.98 0.81 -28.22
CA THR A 354 26.60 1.05 -26.91
C THR A 354 25.61 1.13 -25.75
N GLU A 355 24.45 1.76 -25.95
CA GLU A 355 23.39 1.82 -24.92
C GLU A 355 22.75 0.45 -24.71
N ILE A 356 22.55 -0.31 -25.81
CA ILE A 356 22.04 -1.67 -25.76
C ILE A 356 23.02 -2.61 -25.03
N HIS A 357 24.32 -2.43 -25.24
CA HIS A 357 25.36 -3.20 -24.54
C HIS A 357 25.41 -2.88 -23.04
N ASN A 358 25.29 -1.61 -22.65
CA ASN A 358 25.24 -1.20 -21.24
C ASN A 358 23.99 -1.70 -20.52
N MET A 359 22.84 -1.81 -21.22
CA MET A 359 21.63 -2.44 -20.67
C MET A 359 21.78 -3.95 -20.48
N LYS A 360 22.60 -4.63 -21.30
CA LYS A 360 22.94 -6.05 -21.11
C LYS A 360 23.88 -6.27 -19.91
N MET A 361 24.92 -5.44 -19.78
CA MET A 361 25.95 -5.58 -18.73
C MET A 361 25.47 -5.16 -17.34
N ASN A 362 24.56 -4.18 -17.25
CA ASN A 362 23.98 -3.76 -15.98
C ASN A 362 22.79 -4.62 -15.52
N GLY A 363 22.45 -5.68 -16.27
CA GLY A 363 21.54 -6.76 -15.86
C GLY A 363 20.16 -6.30 -15.36
N LEU A 364 19.14 -6.37 -16.23
CA LEU A 364 17.72 -6.17 -15.88
C LEU A 364 17.27 -6.86 -14.59
#